data_AF-A0A1A2KMM9-F1
#
_entry.id   AF-A0A1A2KMM9-F1
#
_cell.length_a   1.000
_cell.length_b   1.000
_cell.length_c   1.000
_cell.angle_alpha   90.00
_cell.angle_beta   90.00
_cell.angle_gamma   90.00
#
_symmetry.space_group_name_H-M   'P 1'
#
loop_
_entity.id
_entity.type
_entity.pdbx_description
1 polymer ?
#
loop_
_entity_poly.entity_id
_entity_poly.type
_entity_poly.pdbx_seq_one_letter_code
_entity_poly.pdbx_strand_id
1 'polypeptide(L)'
;MRTCSASLAADLDQLRRGTTCLSVPLVDDVVQVGIGGDFPTTTLAVRVTASSVRVRRLDGRRLQVHIVEDWAGPTAPGVATAVFAQPVDVVVLERCAGRWTPGAGAEIADRVNLQRFIGTLARFALAKQRGAGRVDQAGAA
;
A
#
# COMPACT_ATOMS: atom_id res chain seq x y z
N MET A 1 3.00 12.02 26.13
CA MET A 1 2.89 10.57 25.82
C MET A 1 2.00 10.42 24.59
N ARG A 2 2.53 10.02 23.43
CA ARG A 2 1.69 9.75 22.24
C ARG A 2 1.02 8.40 22.47
N THR A 3 -0.31 8.36 22.46
CA THR A 3 -1.11 7.14 22.54
C THR A 3 -0.88 6.33 21.25
N CYS A 4 -0.12 5.23 21.32
CA CYS A 4 0.09 4.37 20.14
C CYS A 4 -1.26 3.69 19.80
N SER A 5 -1.78 3.91 18.58
CA SER A 5 -3.00 3.23 18.11
C SER A 5 -2.73 1.75 17.76
N ALA A 6 -3.78 0.96 17.48
CA ALA A 6 -3.66 -0.47 17.18
C ALA A 6 -2.73 -0.74 15.96
N SER A 7 -1.95 -1.83 16.03
CA SER A 7 -0.94 -2.21 15.03
C SER A 7 -1.53 -2.36 13.63
N LEU A 8 -0.82 -1.81 12.64
CA LEU A 8 -1.05 -2.14 11.23
C LEU A 8 -0.28 -3.43 10.87
N ALA A 9 -0.92 -4.27 10.05
CA ALA A 9 -0.46 -5.52 9.44
C ALA A 9 0.93 -6.06 9.85
N ALA A 10 0.96 -7.24 10.47
CA ALA A 10 2.20 -7.94 10.88
C ALA A 10 3.17 -8.21 9.71
N ASP A 11 2.67 -8.28 8.47
CA ASP A 11 3.49 -8.49 7.27
C ASP A 11 4.51 -7.38 7.01
N LEU A 12 4.29 -6.18 7.55
CA LEU A 12 5.24 -5.07 7.42
C LEU A 12 6.61 -5.38 8.05
N ASP A 13 6.65 -6.20 9.10
CA ASP A 13 7.90 -6.59 9.76
C ASP A 13 8.76 -7.53 8.92
N GLN A 14 8.16 -8.20 7.93
CA GLN A 14 8.88 -9.10 7.02
C GLN A 14 9.49 -8.37 5.82
N LEU A 15 9.13 -7.10 5.59
CA LEU A 15 9.63 -6.35 4.44
C LEU A 15 11.13 -6.06 4.59
N ARG A 16 11.89 -6.35 3.53
CA ARG A 16 13.29 -5.93 3.44
C ARG A 16 13.36 -4.41 3.32
N ARG A 17 14.36 -3.81 3.98
CA ARG A 17 14.68 -2.38 3.85
C ARG A 17 15.04 -2.04 2.40
N GLY A 18 14.75 -0.81 1.99
CA GLY A 18 14.96 -0.35 0.62
C GLY A 18 13.66 0.14 -0.02
N THR A 19 13.59 0.16 -1.34
CA THR A 19 12.40 0.60 -2.08
C THR A 19 11.91 -0.52 -2.98
N THR A 20 10.63 -0.86 -2.83
CA THR A 20 9.91 -1.77 -3.72
C THR A 20 8.88 -0.98 -4.52
N CYS A 21 8.92 -1.07 -5.84
CA CYS A 21 7.92 -0.44 -6.72
C CYS A 21 6.80 -1.43 -7.04
N LEU A 22 5.54 -1.04 -6.83
CA LEU A 22 4.36 -1.86 -7.10
C LEU A 22 3.52 -1.23 -8.21
N SER A 23 3.19 -2.00 -9.24
CA SER A 23 2.20 -1.61 -10.24
C SER A 23 0.81 -1.88 -9.68
N VAL A 24 -0.07 -0.88 -9.70
CA VAL A 24 -1.42 -0.98 -9.12
C VAL A 24 -2.47 -0.42 -10.09
N PRO A 25 -3.70 -0.97 -10.12
CA PRO A 25 -4.78 -0.42 -10.93
C PRO A 25 -5.13 1.01 -10.55
N LEU A 26 -5.40 1.84 -11.57
CA LEU A 26 -5.76 3.25 -11.45
C LEU A 26 -7.03 3.52 -12.26
N VAL A 27 -8.06 4.04 -11.59
CA VAL A 27 -9.33 4.46 -12.21
C VAL A 27 -9.63 5.87 -11.72
N ASP A 28 -9.83 6.82 -12.64
CA ASP A 28 -10.11 8.23 -12.33
C ASP A 28 -9.11 8.86 -11.34
N ASP A 29 -7.82 8.56 -11.53
CA ASP A 29 -6.71 8.99 -10.67
C ASP A 29 -6.75 8.43 -9.23
N VAL A 30 -7.60 7.44 -8.96
CA VAL A 30 -7.72 6.71 -7.69
C VAL A 30 -7.20 5.28 -7.83
N VAL A 31 -6.31 4.88 -6.91
CA VAL A 31 -5.83 3.50 -6.84
C VAL A 31 -6.96 2.60 -6.33
N GLN A 32 -7.27 1.55 -7.09
CA GLN A 32 -8.32 0.60 -6.75
C GLN A 32 -7.72 -0.69 -6.20
N VAL A 33 -8.22 -1.11 -5.03
CA VAL A 33 -7.84 -2.39 -4.39
C VAL A 33 -9.07 -3.29 -4.34
N GLY A 34 -8.93 -4.54 -4.76
CA GLY A 34 -10.03 -5.50 -4.78
C GLY A 34 -10.71 -5.66 -6.15
N ILE A 35 -10.25 -4.94 -7.17
CA ILE A 35 -10.71 -5.10 -8.55
C ILE A 35 -9.85 -6.10 -9.34
N GLY A 36 -10.45 -6.72 -10.34
CA GLY A 36 -9.77 -7.60 -11.31
C GLY A 36 -10.13 -7.23 -12.74
N GLY A 37 -9.20 -7.45 -13.67
CA GLY A 37 -9.33 -7.07 -15.08
C GLY A 37 -8.10 -6.31 -15.58
N ASP A 38 -8.17 -5.84 -16.83
CA ASP A 38 -7.14 -4.99 -17.42
C ASP A 38 -7.54 -3.53 -17.24
N PHE A 39 -6.72 -2.79 -16.48
CA PHE A 39 -6.93 -1.38 -16.17
C PHE A 39 -5.61 -0.64 -16.36
N PRO A 40 -5.67 0.66 -16.70
CA PRO A 40 -4.50 1.53 -16.58
C PRO A 40 -3.88 1.39 -15.18
N THR A 41 -2.56 1.41 -15.11
CA THR A 41 -1.84 1.26 -13.85
C THR A 41 -0.99 2.49 -13.53
N THR A 42 -0.76 2.72 -12.24
CA THR A 42 0.32 3.60 -11.75
C THR A 42 1.30 2.79 -10.93
N THR A 43 2.45 3.40 -10.61
CA THR A 43 3.46 2.79 -9.75
C THR A 43 3.48 3.45 -8.38
N LEU A 44 3.31 2.64 -7.33
CA LEU A 44 3.57 3.03 -5.95
C LEU A 44 5.00 2.66 -5.56
N ALA A 45 5.75 3.62 -5.02
CA ALA A 45 7.01 3.34 -4.35
C ALA A 45 6.78 3.10 -2.86
N VAL A 46 7.13 1.90 -2.40
CA VAL A 46 7.11 1.49 -1.00
C VAL A 46 8.53 1.53 -0.47
N ARG A 47 8.87 2.57 0.29
CA ARG A 47 10.19 2.73 0.92
C ARG A 47 10.13 2.26 2.37
N VAL A 48 10.96 1.30 2.72
CA VAL A 48 11.04 0.69 4.04
C VAL A 48 12.40 1.02 4.66
N THR A 49 12.37 1.52 5.90
CA THR A 49 13.54 1.77 6.74
C THR A 49 13.38 1.03 8.06
N ALA A 50 14.34 1.18 9.00
CA ALA A 50 14.24 0.57 10.32
C ALA A 50 13.03 1.06 11.14
N SER A 51 12.56 2.30 10.91
CA SER A 51 11.57 2.97 11.75
C SER A 51 10.38 3.55 10.98
N SER A 52 10.40 3.52 9.64
CA SER A 52 9.32 4.05 8.82
C SER A 52 9.06 3.23 7.55
N VAL A 53 7.79 3.18 7.15
CA VAL A 53 7.35 2.76 5.82
C VAL A 53 6.69 3.97 5.16
N ARG A 54 7.12 4.30 3.94
CA ARG A 54 6.58 5.43 3.18
C ARG A 54 6.05 4.93 1.85
N VAL A 55 4.82 5.30 1.51
CA VAL A 55 4.16 4.94 0.26
C VAL A 55 3.76 6.21 -0.47
N ARG A 56 4.17 6.34 -1.73
CA ARG A 56 3.78 7.44 -2.62
C ARG A 56 3.64 6.95 -4.05
N ARG A 57 2.90 7.69 -4.88
CA ARG A 57 2.94 7.49 -6.33
C ARG A 57 4.28 7.99 -6.89
N LEU A 58 4.82 7.29 -7.88
CA LEU A 58 6.06 7.69 -8.55
C LEU A 58 5.85 8.75 -9.63
N ASP A 59 4.64 8.88 -10.15
CA ASP A 59 4.25 9.93 -11.11
C ASP A 59 4.15 11.33 -10.48
N GLY A 60 4.39 11.46 -9.17
CA GLY A 60 4.35 12.73 -8.44
C GLY A 60 2.95 13.23 -8.10
N ARG A 61 1.89 12.51 -8.50
CA ARG A 61 0.52 12.86 -8.13
C ARG A 61 0.17 12.40 -6.72
N ARG A 62 -0.89 12.99 -6.17
CA ARG A 62 -1.43 12.60 -4.86
C ARG A 62 -2.03 11.20 -4.93
N LEU A 63 -1.85 10.46 -3.85
CA LEU A 63 -2.38 9.12 -3.66
C LEU A 63 -3.77 9.20 -3.03
N GLN A 64 -4.78 8.76 -3.77
CA GLN A 64 -6.07 8.35 -3.20
C GLN A 64 -6.25 6.86 -3.44
N VAL A 65 -6.88 6.18 -2.49
CA VAL A 65 -7.09 4.73 -2.53
C VAL A 65 -8.53 4.42 -2.17
N HIS A 66 -9.18 3.60 -2.99
CA HIS A 66 -10.45 2.97 -2.66
C HIS A 66 -10.26 1.48 -2.45
N ILE A 67 -10.90 0.94 -1.41
CA ILE A 67 -11.13 -0.50 -1.27
C ILE A 67 -12.48 -0.80 -1.94
N VAL A 68 -12.47 -1.67 -2.93
CA VAL A 68 -13.65 -2.11 -3.65
C VAL A 68 -14.10 -3.46 -3.10
N GLU A 69 -15.31 -3.51 -2.56
CA GLU A 69 -16.00 -4.73 -2.14
C GLU A 69 -16.98 -5.17 -3.22
N ASP A 70 -17.23 -6.48 -3.31
CA ASP A 70 -18.19 -7.09 -4.23
C ASP A 70 -17.96 -6.77 -5.72
N TRP A 71 -16.70 -6.62 -6.13
CA TRP A 71 -16.34 -6.49 -7.53
C TRP A 71 -16.67 -7.77 -8.31
N ALA A 72 -17.53 -7.67 -9.31
CA ALA A 72 -17.87 -8.78 -10.21
C ALA A 72 -17.56 -8.48 -11.69
N GLY A 73 -17.11 -7.25 -12.01
CA GLY A 73 -16.67 -6.85 -13.35
C GLY A 73 -17.07 -5.42 -13.70
N PRO A 74 -16.74 -4.94 -14.91
CA PRO A 74 -17.00 -3.55 -15.31
C PRO A 74 -18.48 -3.15 -15.28
N THR A 75 -19.39 -4.10 -15.52
CA THR A 75 -20.83 -3.89 -15.47
C THR A 75 -21.43 -4.11 -14.08
N ALA A 76 -20.62 -4.53 -13.10
CA ALA A 76 -21.02 -4.79 -11.72
C ALA A 76 -19.86 -4.40 -10.77
N PRO A 77 -19.61 -3.09 -10.60
CA PRO A 77 -18.37 -2.57 -10.00
C PRO A 77 -18.31 -2.65 -8.46
N GLY A 78 -19.37 -3.10 -7.78
CA GLY A 78 -19.39 -3.20 -6.32
C GLY A 78 -19.41 -1.85 -5.60
N VAL A 79 -18.91 -1.82 -4.37
CA VAL A 79 -18.86 -0.62 -3.51
C VAL A 79 -17.43 -0.17 -3.30
N ALA A 80 -17.09 1.05 -3.72
CA ALA A 80 -15.77 1.65 -3.54
C ALA A 80 -15.77 2.59 -2.32
N THR A 81 -14.96 2.27 -1.30
CA THR A 81 -14.84 3.08 -0.08
C THR A 81 -13.46 3.71 0.04
N ALA A 82 -13.43 5.03 0.28
CA ALA A 82 -12.19 5.78 0.39
C ALA A 82 -11.40 5.46 1.67
N VAL A 83 -10.09 5.27 1.53
CA VAL A 83 -9.17 5.06 2.66
C VAL A 83 -8.81 6.38 3.33
N PHE A 84 -8.58 7.43 2.52
CA PHE A 84 -8.22 8.77 2.99
C PHE A 84 -9.35 9.75 2.72
N ALA A 85 -9.57 10.69 3.65
CA ALA A 85 -10.58 11.73 3.50
C ALA A 85 -10.27 12.66 2.33
N GLN A 86 -8.98 12.86 2.05
CA GLN A 86 -8.44 13.63 0.93
C GLN A 86 -7.23 12.90 0.31
N PRO A 87 -6.93 13.11 -0.98
CA PRO A 87 -5.71 12.59 -1.59
C PRO A 87 -4.45 13.08 -0.86
N VAL A 88 -3.50 12.17 -0.61
CA VAL A 88 -2.29 12.45 0.19
C VAL A 88 -1.01 12.36 -0.64
N ASP A 89 -0.02 13.22 -0.39
CA ASP A 89 1.26 13.16 -1.12
C ASP A 89 2.09 11.91 -0.74
N VAL A 90 2.02 11.50 0.52
CA VAL A 90 2.73 10.34 1.06
C VAL A 90 1.98 9.75 2.24
N VAL A 91 1.80 8.44 2.23
CA VAL A 91 1.36 7.68 3.41
C VAL A 91 2.61 7.31 4.19
N VAL A 92 2.66 7.70 5.46
CA VAL A 92 3.77 7.36 6.37
C VAL A 92 3.25 6.45 7.45
N LEU A 93 3.93 5.34 7.68
CA LEU A 93 3.78 4.51 8.87
C LEU A 93 5.06 4.62 9.69
N GLU A 94 4.91 4.82 10.99
CA GLU A 94 6.01 4.95 11.94
C GLU A 94 5.98 3.78 12.93
N ARG A 95 7.15 3.41 13.45
CA ARG A 95 7.27 2.39 14.48
C ARG A 95 7.10 3.02 15.87
N CYS A 96 5.98 2.75 16.54
CA CYS A 96 5.65 3.17 17.91
C CYS A 96 5.57 1.94 18.82
N ALA A 97 6.46 1.85 19.82
CA ALA A 97 6.49 0.73 20.78
C ALA A 97 6.44 -0.67 20.12
N GLY A 98 7.22 -0.86 19.04
CA GLY A 98 7.29 -2.12 18.30
C GLY A 98 6.14 -2.38 17.32
N ARG A 99 5.15 -1.48 17.23
CA ARG A 99 3.99 -1.59 16.32
C ARG A 99 4.06 -0.53 15.22
N TRP A 100 3.54 -0.86 14.04
CA TRP A 100 3.37 0.11 12.97
C TRP A 100 2.09 0.92 13.17
N THR A 101 2.22 2.24 13.20
CA THR A 101 1.10 3.18 13.34
C THR A 101 1.11 4.20 12.21
N PRO A 102 -0.06 4.71 11.77
CA PRO A 102 -0.09 5.84 10.84
C PRO A 102 0.67 7.03 11.42
N GLY A 103 1.57 7.61 10.63
CA GLY A 103 2.23 8.88 10.93
C GLY A 103 1.30 10.07 10.70
N ALA A 104 1.75 11.25 11.09
CA ALA A 104 1.04 12.49 10.78
C ALA A 104 1.08 12.78 9.27
N GLY A 105 0.02 13.41 8.73
CA GLY A 105 -0.02 13.91 7.34
C GLY A 105 -1.04 13.23 6.43
N ALA A 106 -1.78 12.24 6.91
CA ALA A 106 -2.93 11.66 6.20
C ALA A 106 -4.16 11.67 7.11
N GLU A 107 -5.24 12.31 6.66
CA GLU A 107 -6.53 12.17 7.31
C GLU A 107 -7.17 10.86 6.85
N ILE A 108 -7.32 9.93 7.78
CA ILE A 108 -7.83 8.58 7.51
C ILE A 108 -9.35 8.65 7.55
N ALA A 109 -10.01 8.39 6.43
CA ALA A 109 -11.47 8.31 6.36
C ALA A 109 -11.97 7.02 7.01
N ASP A 110 -11.28 5.91 6.74
CA ASP A 110 -11.67 4.59 7.25
C ASP A 110 -10.43 3.79 7.68
N ARG A 111 -10.36 3.50 8.98
CA ARG A 111 -9.23 2.81 9.60
C ARG A 111 -9.18 1.32 9.28
N VAL A 112 -10.33 0.67 9.06
CA VAL A 112 -10.40 -0.74 8.65
C VAL A 112 -9.90 -0.86 7.21
N ASN A 113 -10.34 0.04 6.34
CA ASN A 113 -9.87 0.06 4.95
C ASN A 113 -8.40 0.47 4.82
N LEU A 114 -7.89 1.33 5.72
CA LEU A 114 -6.44 1.55 5.82
C LEU A 114 -5.68 0.27 6.15
N GLN A 115 -6.15 -0.51 7.14
CA GLN A 115 -5.51 -1.78 7.49
C GLN A 115 -5.50 -2.76 6.30
N ARG A 116 -6.61 -2.86 5.57
CA ARG A 116 -6.71 -3.70 4.37
C ARG A 116 -5.79 -3.25 3.26
N PHE A 117 -5.71 -1.94 3.00
CA PHE A 117 -4.79 -1.37 2.03
C PHE A 117 -3.33 -1.71 2.38
N ILE A 118 -2.92 -1.42 3.62
CA ILE A 118 -1.55 -1.66 4.08
C ILE A 118 -1.19 -3.16 4.07
N GLY A 119 -2.11 -4.04 4.51
CA GLY A 119 -1.89 -5.49 4.45
C GLY A 119 -1.78 -6.01 3.02
N THR A 120 -2.55 -5.45 2.08
CA THR A 120 -2.45 -5.80 0.66
C THR A 120 -1.12 -5.35 0.08
N LEU A 121 -0.73 -4.11 0.33
CA LEU A 121 0.55 -3.56 -0.12
C LEU A 121 1.75 -4.34 0.43
N ALA A 122 1.71 -4.71 1.71
CA ALA A 122 2.77 -5.52 2.32
C ALA A 122 2.91 -6.89 1.64
N ARG A 123 1.79 -7.60 1.41
CA ARG A 123 1.79 -8.90 0.71
C ARG A 123 2.35 -8.80 -0.71
N PHE A 124 1.95 -7.80 -1.48
CA PHE A 124 2.48 -7.59 -2.83
C PHE A 124 3.97 -7.22 -2.83
N ALA A 125 4.40 -6.35 -1.91
CA ALA A 125 5.81 -6.01 -1.76
C ALA A 125 6.65 -7.23 -1.36
N LEU A 126 6.16 -8.09 -0.45
CA LEU A 126 6.82 -9.34 -0.09
C LEU A 126 6.91 -10.31 -1.27
N ALA A 127 5.81 -10.50 -2.00
CA ALA A 127 5.80 -11.35 -3.19
C ALA A 127 6.84 -10.87 -4.21
N LYS A 128 6.92 -9.56 -4.45
CA LYS A 128 7.91 -8.96 -5.36
C LYS A 128 9.34 -9.10 -4.86
N GLN A 129 9.60 -8.85 -3.56
CA GLN A 129 10.94 -9.01 -2.98
C GLN A 129 11.43 -10.47 -3.02
N ARG A 130 10.52 -11.43 -2.79
CA ARG A 130 10.81 -12.87 -2.90
C ARG A 130 11.08 -13.27 -4.35
N GLY A 131 10.32 -12.72 -5.31
CA GLY A 131 10.53 -12.94 -6.74
C GLY A 131 11.83 -12.32 -7.26
N ALA A 132 12.20 -11.13 -6.80
CA ALA A 132 13.44 -10.46 -7.18
C ALA A 132 14.69 -11.24 -6.74
N GLY A 133 14.65 -11.83 -5.53
CA GLY A 133 15.73 -12.69 -5.04
C GLY A 133 15.95 -13.97 -5.84
N ARG A 134 15.02 -14.34 -6.73
CA ARG A 134 15.11 -15.52 -7.59
C ARG A 134 15.85 -15.24 -8.91
N VAL A 135 16.00 -13.97 -9.30
CA VAL A 135 16.73 -13.57 -10.52
C VAL A 135 18.24 -13.47 -10.24
N ASP A 136 18.64 -13.11 -9.02
CA ASP A 136 20.06 -12.99 -8.63
C ASP A 136 20.77 -14.35 -8.39
N GLN A 137 20.04 -15.46 -8.32
CA GLN A 137 20.63 -16.81 -8.11
C GLN A 137 20.91 -17.59 -9.41
N ALA A 138 20.61 -17.03 -10.58
CA ALA A 138 20.80 -17.71 -11.88
C ALA A 138 21.96 -17.15 -12.72
N GLY A 139 22.87 -16.38 -12.12
CA GLY A 139 23.98 -15.70 -12.82
C GLY A 139 25.39 -16.11 -12.38
N ALA A 140 25.54 -17.25 -11.70
CA ALA A 140 26.85 -17.81 -11.36
C ALA A 140 26.87 -19.32 -11.65
N ALA A 141 27.16 -19.65 -12.90
CA ALA A 141 27.67 -20.95 -13.33
C ALA A 141 28.60 -20.73 -14.52
#